data_AF-A0AAW0LRI0-F1
#
_entry.id   AF-A0AAW0LRI0-F1
#
_cell.length_a   1.000
_cell.length_b   1.000
_cell.length_c   1.000
_cell.angle_alpha   90.00
_cell.angle_beta   90.00
_cell.angle_gamma   90.00
#
_symmetry.space_group_name_H-M   'P 1'
#
loop_
_entity.id
_entity.type
_entity.pdbx_description
1 polymer ?
#
loop_
_entity_poly.entity_id
_entity_poly.type
_entity_poly.pdbx_seq_one_letter_code
_entity_poly.pdbx_strand_id
1 'polypeptide(L)'
;MIGKRTLSDYQAHQIQNNQAGLNGLFSRYVKPRTFLHTSPISPLSPIDFSAASTTTTSSLERYSLPILQQFRPQPISIGNRIVATNNNNNNAQALPGVPCVSTSSSHVSEQKIMNDRLQELEKQLLDDDDDDVNEEENDAVSVITNANSEWSETIQNLISPTSQKPPISLSPTSSSSSSSSSSVASPGSTCSKQCIIDAATNISEGKSQVASEILTRLARFSNPKGNSEERLMSYWVYALKSRVNSVENPPSVNELFYKEHVESTQLLYDMSPCFMLGFMAANLAILEATLDESDTKSDNNNRGNKIHVIDFDIGQGGQYVYLLHALAARQNGKSFIVKITAVADNSSQERLTKVGNALTQEAKKVGVCFAFKTVTILKLGDLTRESLGCEPDESLVVNFAFKLYRMADESVSTDNPRDELLRRVKGLGPRVVILVEQEMNTNTAPFMARVTETCSYYGALFDSFEATMKRDNSERVKIEEGLGRKLGNSVACEGRDRVERCEVFGKWRARMGMAGFELKPLSQNVSETLKAKLTAENRVNPGFTVTDQNGGVCIGWMGRTLTVASAWR
;
A
#
# COMPACT_ATOMS: atom_id res chain seq x y z
N MET A 1 33.73 64.13 -1.55
CA MET A 1 33.98 63.62 -2.91
C MET A 1 33.95 62.10 -2.81
N ILE A 2 32.86 61.48 -3.27
CA ILE A 2 32.76 60.75 -4.56
C ILE A 2 33.59 59.45 -4.51
N GLY A 3 33.04 58.25 -4.71
CA GLY A 3 31.72 57.90 -5.25
C GLY A 3 31.41 56.42 -5.13
N LYS A 4 30.13 56.13 -5.37
CA LYS A 4 29.49 54.80 -5.42
C LYS A 4 30.05 53.98 -6.60
N ARG A 5 30.21 52.68 -6.43
CA ARG A 5 30.27 51.69 -7.53
C ARG A 5 29.15 50.67 -7.36
N THR A 6 28.49 50.37 -8.47
CA THR A 6 27.23 49.64 -8.61
C THR A 6 27.44 48.16 -8.94
N LEU A 7 26.41 47.38 -8.65
CA LEU A 7 26.28 45.92 -8.67
C LEU A 7 26.31 45.26 -10.08
N SER A 8 26.87 45.92 -11.09
CA SER A 8 26.87 45.49 -12.50
C SER A 8 28.19 44.90 -12.98
N ASP A 9 29.26 44.95 -12.18
CA ASP A 9 30.61 44.52 -12.60
C ASP A 9 30.97 43.07 -12.20
N TYR A 10 30.05 42.31 -11.59
CA TYR A 10 30.30 40.93 -11.14
C TYR A 10 29.74 39.83 -12.05
N GLN A 11 29.05 40.19 -13.14
CA GLN A 11 28.30 39.23 -13.97
C GLN A 11 28.80 39.12 -15.43
N ALA A 12 30.04 39.56 -15.69
CA ALA A 12 30.65 39.55 -17.04
C ALA A 12 31.88 38.63 -17.19
N HIS A 13 32.17 37.73 -16.23
CA HIS A 13 33.37 36.88 -16.29
C HIS A 13 33.13 35.36 -16.26
N GLN A 14 31.92 34.88 -16.58
CA GLN A 14 31.63 33.44 -16.61
C GLN A 14 30.91 32.92 -17.88
N ILE A 15 30.91 33.67 -18.99
CA ILE A 15 30.30 33.24 -20.27
C ILE A 15 31.35 33.10 -21.40
N GLN A 16 32.64 33.10 -21.08
CA GLN A 16 33.69 33.02 -22.11
C GLN A 16 34.78 32.01 -21.73
N ASN A 17 34.44 30.71 -21.78
CA ASN A 17 35.35 29.60 -22.12
C ASN A 17 34.64 28.24 -21.96
N ASN A 18 33.89 27.82 -22.98
CA ASN A 18 33.87 26.42 -23.45
C ASN A 18 32.98 26.21 -24.69
N GLN A 19 33.04 27.14 -25.65
CA GLN A 19 32.67 26.87 -27.05
C GLN A 19 33.96 26.84 -27.88
N ALA A 20 34.57 25.66 -27.96
CA ALA A 20 35.56 25.31 -28.99
C ALA A 20 35.65 23.79 -29.06
N GLY A 21 35.02 23.16 -30.06
CA GLY A 21 35.15 21.72 -30.28
C GLY A 21 34.00 21.01 -30.99
N LEU A 22 33.36 21.64 -31.98
CA LEU A 22 32.51 20.95 -32.95
C LEU A 22 33.12 21.14 -34.34
N ASN A 23 33.69 20.07 -34.90
CA ASN A 23 33.55 19.63 -36.30
C ASN A 23 34.64 18.62 -36.64
N GLY A 24 34.24 17.37 -36.90
CA GLY A 24 35.16 16.32 -37.31
C GLY A 24 34.53 14.93 -37.46
N LEU A 25 33.91 14.71 -38.61
CA LEU A 25 33.79 13.45 -39.36
C LEU A 25 32.51 12.60 -39.21
N PHE A 26 31.85 12.53 -40.37
CA PHE A 26 30.69 11.77 -40.79
C PHE A 26 30.83 10.24 -40.78
N SER A 27 29.64 9.62 -40.74
CA SER A 27 29.27 8.34 -41.36
C SER A 27 29.75 7.03 -40.72
N ARG A 28 28.80 6.30 -40.13
CA ARG A 28 28.63 4.84 -40.33
C ARG A 28 27.19 4.38 -40.03
N TYR A 29 26.52 4.07 -41.13
CA TYR A 29 25.33 3.23 -41.36
C TYR A 29 24.84 2.30 -40.23
N VAL A 30 23.53 2.36 -39.96
CA VAL A 30 22.75 1.30 -39.28
C VAL A 30 21.79 0.68 -40.31
N LYS A 31 21.86 -0.65 -40.48
CA LYS A 31 20.93 -1.44 -41.32
C LYS A 31 19.63 -1.74 -40.56
N PRO A 32 18.45 -1.65 -41.18
CA PRO A 32 17.21 -2.11 -40.58
C PRO A 32 17.08 -3.64 -40.73
N ARG A 33 16.75 -4.34 -39.63
CA ARG A 33 16.34 -5.75 -39.65
C ARG A 33 14.81 -5.82 -39.63
N THR A 34 14.27 -6.23 -40.77
CA THR A 34 12.95 -6.84 -40.94
C THR A 34 12.83 -8.09 -40.08
N PHE A 35 11.80 -8.19 -39.23
CA PHE A 35 11.30 -9.48 -38.78
C PHE A 35 9.80 -9.58 -39.04
N LEU A 36 9.50 -10.61 -39.83
CA LEU A 36 8.22 -11.04 -40.31
C LEU A 36 7.36 -11.59 -39.18
N HIS A 37 6.08 -11.26 -39.27
CA HIS A 37 4.95 -11.97 -38.68
C HIS A 37 4.97 -13.44 -39.15
N THR A 38 5.14 -14.39 -38.24
CA THR A 38 4.76 -15.79 -38.50
C THR A 38 4.23 -16.43 -37.22
N SER A 39 2.91 -16.47 -37.10
CA SER A 39 2.18 -17.44 -36.28
C SER A 39 2.29 -18.82 -36.94
N PRO A 40 2.43 -19.92 -36.19
CA PRO A 40 2.02 -21.22 -36.67
C PRO A 40 0.69 -21.62 -36.02
N ILE A 41 -0.34 -21.68 -36.85
CA ILE A 41 -1.59 -22.39 -36.62
C ILE A 41 -1.39 -23.86 -37.04
N SER A 42 -2.07 -24.77 -36.33
CA SER A 42 -2.52 -26.13 -36.70
C SER A 42 -1.72 -27.36 -36.21
N PRO A 43 -2.35 -28.56 -36.08
CA PRO A 43 -3.79 -28.87 -35.96
C PRO A 43 -4.15 -29.89 -34.85
N LEU A 44 -5.44 -29.92 -34.52
CA LEU A 44 -6.15 -31.03 -33.86
C LEU A 44 -6.10 -32.30 -34.73
N SER A 45 -6.00 -33.48 -34.11
CA SER A 45 -6.88 -34.63 -34.40
C SER A 45 -6.79 -35.74 -33.33
N PRO A 46 -7.85 -36.55 -33.17
CA PRO A 46 -8.16 -37.35 -31.98
C PRO A 46 -7.86 -38.84 -32.17
N ILE A 47 -7.70 -39.61 -31.08
CA ILE A 47 -8.00 -41.05 -31.03
C ILE A 47 -8.45 -41.42 -29.60
N ASP A 48 -9.69 -41.91 -29.52
CA ASP A 48 -10.22 -42.76 -28.44
C ASP A 48 -9.84 -44.24 -28.71
N PHE A 49 -9.55 -45.02 -27.66
CA PHE A 49 -10.38 -46.18 -27.24
C PHE A 49 -9.71 -47.06 -26.14
N SER A 50 -10.52 -47.30 -25.09
CA SER A 50 -10.70 -48.53 -24.28
C SER A 50 -9.56 -49.15 -23.44
N ALA A 51 -9.78 -49.04 -22.12
CA ALA A 51 -9.89 -50.09 -21.08
C ALA A 51 -9.22 -51.48 -21.28
N ALA A 52 -8.41 -51.87 -20.30
CA ALA A 52 -8.42 -53.20 -19.68
C ALA A 52 -7.79 -53.19 -18.28
N SER A 53 -8.50 -53.80 -17.33
CA SER A 53 -8.06 -54.05 -15.95
C SER A 53 -7.07 -55.21 -15.88
N THR A 54 -6.11 -55.18 -14.95
CA THR A 54 -5.70 -56.36 -14.18
C THR A 54 -4.86 -55.97 -12.96
N THR A 55 -5.24 -56.58 -11.84
CA THR A 55 -4.65 -56.61 -10.50
C THR A 55 -3.25 -57.23 -10.45
N THR A 56 -2.37 -56.72 -9.58
CA THR A 56 -1.56 -57.56 -8.66
C THR A 56 -1.07 -56.76 -7.45
N THR A 57 -1.00 -57.47 -6.34
CA THR A 57 -0.73 -57.08 -4.95
C THR A 57 0.76 -57.11 -4.61
N SER A 58 1.25 -56.18 -3.78
CA SER A 58 2.15 -56.50 -2.65
C SER A 58 2.40 -55.28 -1.76
N SER A 59 2.10 -55.45 -0.48
CA SER A 59 2.31 -54.59 0.68
C SER A 59 3.77 -54.57 1.18
N LEU A 60 4.26 -53.43 1.71
CA LEU A 60 4.81 -53.34 3.08
C LEU A 60 5.02 -51.88 3.58
N GLU A 61 4.27 -51.56 4.61
CA GLU A 61 4.43 -50.64 5.76
C GLU A 61 5.50 -49.53 5.81
N ARG A 62 5.05 -48.29 6.10
CA ARG A 62 5.57 -47.50 7.24
C ARG A 62 4.60 -46.40 7.72
N TYR A 63 4.55 -46.28 9.04
CA TYR A 63 3.69 -45.46 9.91
C TYR A 63 3.43 -44.00 9.49
N SER A 64 2.16 -43.57 9.58
CA SER A 64 1.72 -42.17 9.44
C SER A 64 0.75 -41.79 10.58
N LEU A 65 0.97 -40.62 11.18
CA LEU A 65 0.05 -39.93 12.11
C LEU A 65 -1.07 -39.20 11.33
N PRO A 66 -2.24 -38.93 11.96
CA PRO A 66 -3.51 -38.74 11.24
C PRO A 66 -3.76 -37.30 10.76
N ILE A 67 -4.26 -37.18 9.53
CA ILE A 67 -4.89 -35.99 8.93
C ILE A 67 -6.41 -36.10 9.13
N LEU A 68 -7.01 -35.03 9.65
CA LEU A 68 -8.47 -34.87 9.76
C LEU A 68 -9.09 -34.63 8.37
N GLN A 69 -10.19 -35.34 8.14
CA GLN A 69 -10.97 -35.45 6.91
C GLN A 69 -11.54 -34.13 6.40
N GLN A 70 -11.36 -33.85 5.10
CA GLN A 70 -12.17 -32.92 4.34
C GLN A 70 -13.41 -33.66 3.78
N PHE A 71 -14.60 -33.19 4.14
CA PHE A 71 -15.83 -33.52 3.45
C PHE A 71 -15.94 -32.74 2.14
N ARG A 72 -16.24 -33.47 1.05
CA ARG A 72 -16.53 -32.94 -0.29
C ARG A 72 -18.01 -32.56 -0.39
N PRO A 73 -18.39 -31.34 -0.81
CA PRO A 73 -19.74 -31.06 -1.28
C PRO A 73 -19.86 -31.25 -2.80
N GLN A 74 -20.93 -31.94 -3.21
CA GLN A 74 -21.39 -32.07 -4.59
C GLN A 74 -22.09 -30.78 -5.07
N PRO A 75 -22.13 -30.49 -6.39
CA PRO A 75 -22.78 -29.28 -6.91
C PRO A 75 -24.31 -29.41 -6.94
N ILE A 76 -25.01 -28.46 -6.33
CA ILE A 76 -26.48 -28.31 -6.45
C ILE A 76 -26.78 -27.13 -7.37
N SER A 77 -27.61 -27.43 -8.38
CA SER A 77 -28.16 -26.54 -9.39
C SER A 77 -28.99 -25.41 -8.76
N ILE A 78 -28.65 -24.15 -9.03
CA ILE A 78 -29.44 -22.98 -8.62
C ILE A 78 -30.51 -22.75 -9.68
N GLY A 79 -31.69 -23.29 -9.43
CA GLY A 79 -32.93 -22.91 -10.09
C GLY A 79 -33.53 -21.68 -9.42
N ASN A 80 -33.83 -20.66 -10.22
CA ASN A 80 -34.61 -19.49 -9.83
C ASN A 80 -35.93 -19.90 -9.16
N ARG A 81 -36.13 -19.50 -7.90
CA ARG A 81 -37.46 -19.47 -7.27
C ARG A 81 -37.73 -18.09 -6.69
N ILE A 82 -38.58 -17.38 -7.41
CA ILE A 82 -39.38 -16.23 -6.98
C ILE A 82 -40.35 -16.73 -5.89
N VAL A 83 -40.35 -16.07 -4.74
CA VAL A 83 -41.36 -16.27 -3.69
C VAL A 83 -42.64 -15.56 -4.11
N ALA A 84 -43.67 -16.34 -4.40
CA ALA A 84 -45.03 -15.86 -4.63
C ALA A 84 -45.75 -15.65 -3.30
N THR A 85 -46.35 -14.46 -3.15
CA THR A 85 -47.41 -14.17 -2.18
C THR A 85 -48.76 -14.62 -2.75
N ASN A 86 -49.52 -15.35 -1.93
CA ASN A 86 -50.88 -15.83 -2.25
C ASN A 86 -51.86 -14.67 -2.45
N ASN A 87 -52.65 -14.70 -3.52
CA ASN A 87 -54.03 -14.21 -3.50
C ASN A 87 -54.87 -14.87 -4.60
N ASN A 88 -56.09 -15.25 -4.22
CA ASN A 88 -57.12 -15.94 -5.00
C ASN A 88 -57.73 -15.07 -6.13
N ASN A 89 -58.04 -15.66 -7.29
CA ASN A 89 -59.40 -15.81 -7.87
C ASN A 89 -59.41 -16.02 -9.40
N ASN A 90 -60.04 -17.13 -9.80
CA ASN A 90 -60.99 -17.38 -10.89
C ASN A 90 -60.81 -16.90 -12.36
N ASN A 91 -61.11 -17.88 -13.23
CA ASN A 91 -61.77 -17.84 -14.56
C ASN A 91 -60.95 -17.98 -15.86
N ALA A 92 -60.98 -19.22 -16.38
CA ALA A 92 -61.29 -19.71 -17.73
C ALA A 92 -61.12 -18.81 -18.98
N GLN A 93 -60.38 -19.30 -20.00
CA GLN A 93 -60.90 -19.82 -21.29
C GLN A 93 -59.75 -20.16 -22.28
N ALA A 94 -60.06 -20.95 -23.31
CA ALA A 94 -59.13 -21.71 -24.14
C ALA A 94 -59.11 -21.33 -25.64
N LEU A 95 -57.97 -21.64 -26.30
CA LEU A 95 -57.69 -21.91 -27.74
C LEU A 95 -57.47 -20.71 -28.71
N PRO A 96 -56.82 -20.88 -29.90
CA PRO A 96 -55.55 -21.59 -30.23
C PRO A 96 -54.61 -20.86 -31.25
N GLY A 97 -53.30 -21.19 -31.26
CA GLY A 97 -52.52 -21.47 -32.49
C GLY A 97 -51.70 -20.38 -33.25
N VAL A 98 -50.41 -20.71 -33.48
CA VAL A 98 -49.48 -20.39 -34.63
C VAL A 98 -48.60 -19.10 -34.53
N PRO A 99 -47.32 -19.06 -34.99
CA PRO A 99 -46.12 -19.80 -34.58
C PRO A 99 -44.91 -18.87 -34.19
N CYS A 100 -43.82 -19.48 -33.75
CA CYS A 100 -42.53 -18.89 -33.35
C CYS A 100 -41.77 -18.16 -34.49
N VAL A 101 -41.23 -16.97 -34.21
CA VAL A 101 -40.13 -16.33 -34.98
C VAL A 101 -38.98 -16.03 -34.01
N SER A 102 -37.83 -16.63 -34.29
CA SER A 102 -36.55 -16.44 -33.60
C SER A 102 -35.87 -15.13 -34.03
N THR A 103 -35.70 -14.18 -33.12
CA THR A 103 -34.80 -13.03 -33.30
C THR A 103 -33.43 -13.33 -32.71
N SER A 104 -32.50 -13.75 -33.57
CA SER A 104 -31.07 -13.82 -33.27
C SER A 104 -30.29 -13.11 -34.38
N SER A 105 -30.33 -11.77 -34.40
CA SER A 105 -29.48 -10.99 -35.32
C SER A 105 -29.03 -9.61 -34.80
N SER A 106 -29.37 -9.19 -33.58
CA SER A 106 -29.03 -7.84 -33.08
C SER A 106 -27.67 -7.70 -32.41
N HIS A 107 -27.02 -8.80 -31.96
CA HIS A 107 -25.75 -8.71 -31.22
C HIS A 107 -24.48 -8.65 -32.08
N VAL A 108 -24.57 -8.97 -33.37
CA VAL A 108 -23.39 -8.94 -34.28
C VAL A 108 -23.16 -7.53 -34.87
N SER A 109 -24.21 -6.71 -34.96
CA SER A 109 -24.13 -5.36 -35.52
C SER A 109 -23.43 -4.34 -34.61
N GLU A 110 -23.64 -4.42 -33.29
CA GLU A 110 -23.05 -3.48 -32.33
C GLU A 110 -21.53 -3.64 -32.21
N GLN A 111 -21.05 -4.88 -32.26
CA GLN A 111 -19.62 -5.16 -32.16
C GLN A 111 -18.85 -4.73 -33.42
N LYS A 112 -19.49 -4.79 -34.59
CA LYS A 112 -18.93 -4.26 -35.83
C LYS A 112 -18.82 -2.74 -35.79
N ILE A 113 -19.85 -2.05 -35.32
CA ILE A 113 -19.84 -0.58 -35.17
C ILE A 113 -18.74 -0.12 -34.20
N MET A 114 -18.52 -0.88 -33.11
CA MET A 114 -17.47 -0.56 -32.13
C MET A 114 -16.07 -0.72 -32.72
N ASN A 115 -15.83 -1.76 -33.52
CA ASN A 115 -14.54 -1.97 -34.18
C ASN A 115 -14.26 -0.93 -35.27
N ASP A 116 -15.29 -0.54 -36.04
CA ASP A 116 -15.17 0.52 -37.05
C ASP A 116 -14.83 1.87 -36.39
N ARG A 117 -15.41 2.15 -35.22
CA ARG A 117 -15.10 3.35 -34.42
C ARG A 117 -13.66 3.34 -33.88
N LEU A 118 -13.15 2.16 -33.51
CA LEU A 118 -11.80 2.00 -32.98
C LEU A 118 -10.75 2.23 -34.07
N GLN A 119 -10.99 1.73 -35.29
CA GLN A 119 -10.11 1.97 -36.44
C GLN A 119 -10.11 3.43 -36.89
N GLU A 120 -11.24 4.11 -36.82
CA GLU A 120 -11.32 5.55 -37.15
C GLU A 120 -10.49 6.40 -36.16
N LEU A 121 -10.50 6.05 -34.87
CA LEU A 121 -9.67 6.70 -33.86
C LEU A 121 -8.18 6.38 -34.01
N GLU A 122 -7.83 5.16 -34.41
CA GLU A 122 -6.45 4.77 -34.69
C GLU A 122 -5.89 5.54 -35.90
N LYS A 123 -6.72 5.75 -36.93
CA LYS A 123 -6.36 6.57 -38.10
C LYS A 123 -6.15 8.05 -37.73
N GLN A 124 -7.03 8.62 -36.91
CA GLN A 124 -6.92 10.02 -36.46
C GLN A 124 -5.71 10.28 -35.56
N LEU A 125 -5.13 9.25 -34.94
CA LEU A 125 -3.92 9.36 -34.12
C LEU A 125 -2.62 9.11 -34.91
N LEU A 126 -2.71 8.62 -36.14
CA LEU A 126 -1.56 8.28 -36.99
C LEU A 126 -1.38 9.23 -38.17
N ASP A 127 -2.42 9.98 -38.55
CA ASP A 127 -2.38 11.01 -39.60
C ASP A 127 -1.98 12.39 -39.01
N ASP A 128 -0.82 12.48 -38.34
CA ASP A 128 -0.08 13.74 -38.18
C ASP A 128 1.01 13.78 -39.26
N ASP A 129 0.60 14.03 -40.51
CA ASP A 129 1.54 14.42 -41.57
C ASP A 129 1.71 15.95 -41.51
N ASP A 130 2.97 16.33 -41.30
CA ASP A 130 3.52 17.67 -41.47
C ASP A 130 3.15 18.26 -42.84
N ASP A 131 2.58 19.48 -42.85
CA ASP A 131 2.87 20.58 -43.78
C ASP A 131 1.71 21.61 -43.75
N ASP A 132 1.95 22.79 -43.17
CA ASP A 132 2.21 24.04 -43.91
C ASP A 132 1.87 25.31 -43.12
N VAL A 133 2.87 26.18 -43.17
CA VAL A 133 2.99 27.60 -42.84
C VAL A 133 1.70 28.42 -43.06
N ASN A 134 1.31 29.24 -42.08
CA ASN A 134 0.93 30.65 -42.31
C ASN A 134 0.96 31.45 -40.99
N GLU A 135 1.53 32.65 -41.11
CA GLU A 135 1.76 33.63 -40.06
C GLU A 135 0.49 34.44 -39.71
N GLU A 136 0.58 35.06 -38.53
CA GLU A 136 -0.12 36.26 -38.02
C GLU A 136 -1.32 36.11 -37.05
N GLU A 137 -1.05 36.60 -35.83
CA GLU A 137 -1.93 37.28 -34.86
C GLU A 137 -3.11 36.53 -34.19
N ASN A 138 -2.93 36.07 -32.94
CA ASN A 138 -3.31 36.86 -31.77
C ASN A 138 -3.16 36.08 -30.43
N ASP A 139 -2.36 36.70 -29.57
CA ASP A 139 -2.35 36.76 -28.11
C ASP A 139 -3.46 36.01 -27.32
N ALA A 140 -3.10 34.87 -26.74
CA ALA A 140 -3.46 34.44 -25.38
C ALA A 140 -2.89 33.04 -25.11
N VAL A 141 -1.93 32.96 -24.18
CA VAL A 141 -1.52 31.81 -23.33
C VAL A 141 -0.01 31.90 -23.13
N SER A 142 0.39 32.69 -22.14
CA SER A 142 1.75 32.72 -21.60
C SER A 142 1.67 32.83 -20.08
N VAL A 143 1.11 31.79 -19.45
CA VAL A 143 1.31 31.49 -18.03
C VAL A 143 1.27 29.97 -17.90
N ILE A 144 2.38 29.27 -18.20
CA ILE A 144 2.83 27.97 -17.65
C ILE A 144 4.19 27.71 -18.33
N THR A 145 5.27 28.28 -17.80
CA THR A 145 6.63 27.84 -18.15
C THR A 145 7.54 27.65 -16.93
N ASN A 146 7.07 27.94 -15.71
CA ASN A 146 7.86 27.69 -14.49
C ASN A 146 7.68 26.30 -13.86
N ALA A 147 6.75 25.45 -14.35
CA ALA A 147 6.50 24.13 -13.78
C ALA A 147 7.39 23.00 -14.35
N ASN A 148 8.12 23.24 -15.45
CA ASN A 148 8.92 22.20 -16.12
C ASN A 148 10.35 22.06 -15.58
N SER A 149 10.80 22.98 -14.72
CA SER A 149 12.14 22.92 -14.11
C SER A 149 12.23 21.86 -13.02
N GLU A 150 11.25 21.83 -12.10
CA GLU A 150 11.26 20.94 -10.93
C GLU A 150 10.99 19.46 -11.29
N TRP A 151 10.16 19.23 -12.32
CA TRP A 151 9.90 17.90 -12.86
C TRP A 151 11.13 17.32 -13.57
N SER A 152 11.91 18.15 -14.26
CA SER A 152 13.12 17.72 -14.97
C SER A 152 14.26 17.38 -14.02
N GLU A 153 14.44 18.14 -12.94
CA GLU A 153 15.43 17.84 -11.89
C GLU A 153 15.09 16.56 -11.10
N THR A 154 13.80 16.30 -10.87
CA THR A 154 13.35 15.08 -10.17
C THR A 154 13.64 13.82 -11.00
N ILE A 155 13.49 13.88 -12.32
CA ILE A 155 13.79 12.75 -13.20
C ILE A 155 15.31 12.54 -13.39
N GLN A 156 16.12 13.61 -13.46
CA GLN A 156 17.58 13.47 -13.53
C GLN A 156 18.19 12.84 -12.27
N ASN A 157 17.66 13.14 -11.09
CA ASN A 157 18.10 12.55 -9.82
C ASN A 157 17.75 11.06 -9.68
N LEU A 158 16.82 10.54 -10.48
CA LEU A 158 16.42 9.13 -10.47
C LEU A 158 17.28 8.25 -11.41
N ILE A 159 18.08 8.84 -12.31
CA ILE A 159 18.75 8.12 -13.41
C ILE A 159 20.28 7.99 -13.23
N SER A 160 20.89 8.71 -12.28
CA SER A 160 22.36 8.67 -12.09
C SER A 160 22.79 8.00 -10.77
N PRO A 161 23.67 6.97 -10.78
CA PRO A 161 24.24 6.39 -9.57
C PRO A 161 25.38 7.26 -9.03
N THR A 162 25.16 7.94 -7.90
CA THR A 162 26.17 8.81 -7.26
C THR A 162 27.28 7.96 -6.63
N SER A 163 28.42 7.87 -7.32
CA SER A 163 29.68 7.41 -6.75
C SER A 163 30.43 8.62 -6.17
N GLN A 164 30.60 8.68 -4.85
CA GLN A 164 31.63 9.55 -4.24
C GLN A 164 32.40 8.77 -3.17
N LYS A 165 33.71 8.64 -3.42
CA LYS A 165 34.72 7.97 -2.59
C LYS A 165 35.74 9.05 -2.16
N PRO A 166 36.17 9.15 -0.89
CA PRO A 166 37.27 10.03 -0.51
C PRO A 166 38.66 9.34 -0.61
N PRO A 167 39.77 10.11 -0.60
CA PRO A 167 41.00 9.76 -1.30
C PRO A 167 42.02 8.96 -0.48
N ILE A 168 42.91 8.28 -1.22
CA ILE A 168 44.03 7.44 -0.77
C ILE A 168 45.26 8.32 -0.48
N SER A 169 46.01 8.02 0.58
CA SER A 169 47.42 8.41 0.75
C SER A 169 48.31 7.18 0.89
N LEU A 170 49.56 7.27 0.39
CA LEU A 170 50.49 6.18 0.11
C LEU A 170 51.63 6.06 1.15
N SER A 171 51.82 4.84 1.68
CA SER A 171 53.09 4.10 1.97
C SER A 171 54.06 4.60 3.09
N PRO A 172 54.90 3.73 3.75
CA PRO A 172 55.53 2.52 3.22
C PRO A 172 55.56 1.24 4.10
N THR A 173 56.15 0.23 3.48
CA THR A 173 56.36 -1.20 3.79
C THR A 173 57.00 -1.57 5.13
N SER A 174 56.53 -2.68 5.71
CA SER A 174 57.41 -3.71 6.32
C SER A 174 56.67 -5.04 6.51
N SER A 175 57.29 -6.10 6.00
CA SER A 175 56.87 -7.50 6.04
C SER A 175 57.01 -8.08 7.44
N SER A 176 56.01 -8.81 7.96
CA SER A 176 56.21 -10.06 8.72
C SER A 176 54.91 -10.85 8.92
N SER A 177 55.08 -12.16 8.99
CA SER A 177 54.08 -13.21 8.90
C SER A 177 53.34 -13.50 10.21
N SER A 178 52.08 -13.96 10.05
CA SER A 178 51.35 -14.94 10.86
C SER A 178 51.20 -14.72 12.37
N SER A 179 49.97 -14.50 12.84
CA SER A 179 49.22 -15.50 13.63
C SER A 179 47.79 -15.03 13.95
N SER A 180 46.92 -16.02 14.02
CA SER A 180 45.47 -15.97 14.14
C SER A 180 44.95 -15.20 15.36
N SER A 181 43.97 -14.33 15.16
CA SER A 181 42.95 -14.05 16.17
C SER A 181 41.61 -13.74 15.51
N SER A 182 40.62 -14.50 15.93
CA SER A 182 39.27 -14.56 15.44
C SER A 182 38.43 -13.35 15.86
N SER A 183 37.85 -12.65 14.89
CA SER A 183 36.55 -11.99 15.05
C SER A 183 35.66 -12.39 13.88
N VAL A 184 35.04 -13.56 14.02
CA VAL A 184 34.08 -14.08 13.05
C VAL A 184 32.84 -13.19 13.14
N ALA A 185 32.68 -12.27 12.20
CA ALA A 185 31.37 -11.77 11.85
C ALA A 185 30.55 -12.97 11.31
N SER A 186 29.35 -13.18 11.84
CA SER A 186 28.47 -14.29 11.47
C SER A 186 28.24 -14.36 9.94
N PRO A 187 28.62 -15.44 9.24
CA PRO A 187 28.44 -15.57 7.79
C PRO A 187 27.01 -15.91 7.34
N GLY A 188 26.07 -16.09 8.27
CA GLY A 188 24.74 -16.63 8.00
C GLY A 188 23.76 -15.66 7.32
N SER A 189 23.83 -14.36 7.63
CA SER A 189 22.79 -13.39 7.26
C SER A 189 22.81 -12.98 5.78
N THR A 190 24.01 -12.84 5.19
CA THR A 190 24.15 -12.43 3.79
C THR A 190 23.79 -13.57 2.82
N CYS A 191 23.95 -14.82 3.25
CA CYS A 191 23.72 -16.00 2.44
C CYS A 191 22.22 -16.25 2.18
N SER A 192 21.35 -16.02 3.18
CA SER A 192 19.93 -16.35 3.07
C SER A 192 19.17 -15.36 2.17
N LYS A 193 19.43 -14.06 2.32
CA LYS A 193 18.84 -13.00 1.48
C LYS A 193 19.26 -13.17 0.02
N GLN A 194 20.54 -13.46 -0.23
CA GLN A 194 21.02 -13.71 -1.58
C GLN A 194 20.30 -14.92 -2.22
N CYS A 195 20.13 -16.02 -1.47
CA CYS A 195 19.41 -17.18 -1.98
C CYS A 195 17.92 -16.89 -2.31
N ILE A 196 17.25 -16.02 -1.53
CA ILE A 196 15.88 -15.55 -1.84
C ILE A 196 15.86 -14.77 -3.15
N ILE A 197 16.80 -13.84 -3.33
CA ILE A 197 16.94 -13.04 -4.56
C ILE A 197 17.28 -13.94 -5.76
N ASP A 198 18.14 -14.93 -5.59
CA ASP A 198 18.50 -15.90 -6.64
C ASP A 198 17.28 -16.74 -7.04
N ALA A 199 16.49 -17.21 -6.07
CA ALA A 199 15.23 -17.92 -6.35
C ALA A 199 14.25 -17.03 -7.13
N ALA A 200 14.04 -15.78 -6.68
CA ALA A 200 13.18 -14.82 -7.36
C ALA A 200 13.67 -14.50 -8.78
N THR A 201 14.97 -14.37 -8.98
CA THR A 201 15.59 -14.13 -10.30
C THR A 201 15.25 -15.27 -11.25
N ASN A 202 15.46 -16.52 -10.81
CA ASN A 202 15.12 -17.70 -11.62
C ASN A 202 13.62 -17.80 -11.91
N ILE A 203 12.75 -17.40 -10.97
CA ILE A 203 11.30 -17.29 -11.21
C ILE A 203 11.02 -16.27 -12.32
N SER A 204 11.62 -15.09 -12.24
CA SER A 204 11.40 -14.02 -13.22
C SER A 204 11.89 -14.37 -14.63
N GLU A 205 12.90 -15.23 -14.72
CA GLU A 205 13.46 -15.76 -15.97
C GLU A 205 12.71 -17.00 -16.51
N GLY A 206 11.65 -17.46 -15.82
CA GLY A 206 10.90 -18.66 -16.21
C GLY A 206 11.61 -19.98 -15.91
N LYS A 207 12.71 -19.97 -15.14
CA LYS A 207 13.49 -21.15 -14.76
C LYS A 207 12.90 -21.83 -13.51
N SER A 208 11.64 -22.27 -13.60
CA SER A 208 10.86 -22.80 -12.46
C SER A 208 11.50 -24.01 -11.77
N GLN A 209 12.18 -24.89 -12.53
CA GLN A 209 12.86 -26.05 -11.97
C GLN A 209 14.03 -25.64 -11.07
N VAL A 210 14.89 -24.73 -11.56
CA VAL A 210 16.03 -24.20 -10.79
C VAL A 210 15.55 -23.45 -9.56
N ALA A 211 14.52 -22.62 -9.70
CA ALA A 211 13.89 -21.94 -8.57
C ALA A 211 13.38 -22.95 -7.52
N SER A 212 12.72 -24.03 -7.94
CA SER A 212 12.20 -25.06 -7.03
C SER A 212 13.30 -25.80 -6.27
N GLU A 213 14.44 -26.06 -6.91
CA GLU A 213 15.63 -26.64 -6.27
C GLU A 213 16.22 -25.70 -5.22
N ILE A 214 16.35 -24.41 -5.54
CA ILE A 214 16.81 -23.38 -4.59
C ILE A 214 15.85 -23.30 -3.40
N LEU A 215 14.54 -23.25 -3.65
CA LEU A 215 13.51 -23.17 -2.60
C LEU A 215 13.48 -24.44 -1.72
N THR A 216 13.75 -25.61 -2.29
CA THR A 216 13.87 -26.87 -1.53
C THR A 216 15.07 -26.84 -0.59
N ARG A 217 16.18 -26.23 -1.01
CA ARG A 217 17.35 -26.02 -0.14
C ARG A 217 17.07 -24.96 0.93
N LEU A 218 16.43 -23.84 0.57
CA LEU A 218 16.05 -22.79 1.51
C LEU A 218 15.12 -23.30 2.62
N ALA A 219 14.19 -24.18 2.29
CA ALA A 219 13.27 -24.79 3.24
C ALA A 219 13.97 -25.50 4.42
N ARG A 220 15.23 -25.95 4.24
CA ARG A 220 16.02 -26.60 5.30
C ARG A 220 16.54 -25.64 6.36
N PHE A 221 16.58 -24.34 6.06
CA PHE A 221 16.98 -23.28 6.99
C PHE A 221 15.78 -22.69 7.74
N SER A 222 14.56 -23.08 7.38
CA SER A 222 13.35 -22.63 8.07
C SER A 222 13.23 -23.32 9.42
N ASN A 223 13.11 -22.54 10.49
CA ASN A 223 12.87 -23.05 11.83
C ASN A 223 11.84 -22.15 12.55
N PRO A 224 10.59 -22.62 12.75
CA PRO A 224 9.54 -21.84 13.43
C PRO A 224 9.88 -21.47 14.89
N LYS A 225 10.85 -22.14 15.50
CA LYS A 225 11.34 -21.86 16.86
C LYS A 225 12.75 -21.24 16.86
N GLY A 226 13.27 -20.94 15.67
CA GLY A 226 14.59 -20.39 15.43
C GLY A 226 14.69 -18.91 15.73
N ASN A 227 15.68 -18.25 15.16
CA ASN A 227 15.83 -16.78 15.16
C ASN A 227 14.87 -16.10 14.15
N SER A 228 14.87 -14.76 14.09
CA SER A 228 14.01 -13.97 13.20
C SER A 228 14.12 -14.39 11.73
N GLU A 229 15.34 -14.57 11.24
CA GLU A 229 15.64 -14.96 9.87
C GLU A 229 15.12 -16.36 9.54
N GLU A 230 15.34 -17.33 10.44
CA GLU A 230 14.86 -18.71 10.27
C GLU A 230 13.33 -18.83 10.30
N ARG A 231 12.65 -18.04 11.13
CA ARG A 231 11.18 -17.99 11.16
C ARG A 231 10.62 -17.33 9.90
N LEU A 232 11.18 -16.18 9.52
CA LEU A 232 10.80 -15.44 8.32
C LEU A 232 11.03 -16.26 7.03
N MET A 233 12.07 -17.10 6.99
CA MET A 233 12.40 -17.96 5.85
C MET A 233 11.23 -18.88 5.46
N SER A 234 10.47 -19.38 6.44
CA SER A 234 9.32 -20.26 6.17
C SER A 234 8.25 -19.58 5.30
N TYR A 235 7.94 -18.31 5.61
CA TYR A 235 6.97 -17.51 4.86
C TYR A 235 7.50 -17.13 3.48
N TRP A 236 8.80 -16.86 3.35
CA TRP A 236 9.44 -16.61 2.06
C TRP A 236 9.38 -17.81 1.13
N VAL A 237 9.75 -18.98 1.63
CA VAL A 237 9.72 -20.22 0.86
C VAL A 237 8.29 -20.51 0.41
N TYR A 238 7.29 -20.34 1.29
CA TYR A 238 5.89 -20.50 0.93
C TYR A 238 5.45 -19.52 -0.17
N ALA A 239 5.74 -18.23 -0.01
CA ALA A 239 5.37 -17.19 -0.97
C ALA A 239 5.99 -17.42 -2.35
N LEU A 240 7.27 -17.78 -2.41
CA LEU A 240 7.96 -18.03 -3.68
C LEU A 240 7.54 -19.36 -4.32
N LYS A 241 7.26 -20.42 -3.54
CA LYS A 241 6.67 -21.66 -4.08
C LYS A 241 5.30 -21.40 -4.69
N SER A 242 4.48 -20.59 -4.01
CA SER A 242 3.19 -20.15 -4.55
C SER A 242 3.33 -19.37 -5.84
N ARG A 243 4.36 -18.53 -5.94
CA ARG A 243 4.67 -17.80 -7.18
C ARG A 243 5.15 -18.71 -8.32
N VAL A 244 5.94 -19.74 -8.02
CA VAL A 244 6.44 -20.72 -9.02
C VAL A 244 5.28 -21.53 -9.60
N ASN A 245 4.40 -22.04 -8.74
CA ASN A 245 3.28 -22.88 -9.13
C ASN A 245 2.07 -22.62 -8.22
N SER A 246 1.21 -21.70 -8.65
CA SER A 246 0.01 -21.32 -7.91
C SER A 246 -1.09 -22.39 -7.93
N VAL A 247 -0.98 -23.41 -8.78
CA VAL A 247 -1.94 -24.52 -8.82
C VAL A 247 -1.61 -25.52 -7.71
N GLU A 248 -0.33 -25.89 -7.58
CA GLU A 248 0.12 -26.80 -6.52
C GLU A 248 0.24 -26.10 -5.16
N ASN A 249 0.55 -24.80 -5.15
CA ASN A 249 0.73 -24.01 -3.95
C ASN A 249 -0.15 -22.74 -4.04
N PRO A 250 -1.48 -22.87 -3.94
CA PRO A 250 -2.37 -21.72 -4.08
C PRO A 250 -2.10 -20.67 -3.00
N PRO A 251 -2.04 -19.38 -3.35
CA PRO A 251 -1.85 -18.32 -2.36
C PRO A 251 -3.12 -18.18 -1.51
N SER A 252 -2.94 -17.99 -0.21
CA SER A 252 -4.04 -17.92 0.74
C SER A 252 -4.69 -16.54 0.84
N VAL A 253 -5.12 -15.96 -0.29
CA VAL A 253 -5.70 -14.60 -0.38
C VAL A 253 -6.89 -14.42 0.58
N ASN A 254 -7.76 -15.42 0.68
CA ASN A 254 -8.94 -15.38 1.55
C ASN A 254 -8.56 -15.25 3.05
N GLU A 255 -7.40 -15.76 3.46
CA GLU A 255 -6.97 -15.68 4.86
C GLU A 255 -6.76 -14.23 5.32
N LEU A 256 -6.50 -13.29 4.41
CA LEU A 256 -6.38 -11.87 4.72
C LEU A 256 -7.70 -11.19 5.12
N PHE A 257 -8.81 -11.90 5.00
CA PHE A 257 -10.15 -11.42 5.37
C PHE A 257 -10.74 -12.21 6.54
N TYR A 258 -10.03 -13.22 7.05
CA TYR A 258 -10.47 -13.99 8.20
C TYR A 258 -10.23 -13.23 9.50
N LYS A 259 -11.01 -13.58 10.52
CA LYS A 259 -10.98 -12.95 11.83
C LYS A 259 -9.58 -13.03 12.46
N GLU A 260 -8.91 -14.16 12.29
CA GLU A 260 -7.56 -14.41 12.79
C GLU A 260 -6.54 -13.43 12.21
N HIS A 261 -6.68 -13.06 10.93
CA HIS A 261 -5.80 -12.07 10.33
C HIS A 261 -6.08 -10.65 10.86
N VAL A 262 -7.35 -10.30 11.05
CA VAL A 262 -7.75 -9.03 11.68
C VAL A 262 -7.19 -8.94 13.10
N GLU A 263 -7.33 -10.00 13.90
CA GLU A 263 -6.76 -10.10 15.26
C GLU A 263 -5.23 -9.99 15.25
N SER A 264 -4.54 -10.68 14.34
CA SER A 264 -3.07 -10.57 14.21
C SER A 264 -2.61 -9.16 13.82
N THR A 265 -3.38 -8.47 12.98
CA THR A 265 -3.06 -7.10 12.54
C THR A 265 -3.29 -6.10 13.67
N GLN A 266 -4.34 -6.28 14.47
CA GLN A 266 -4.56 -5.47 15.67
C GLN A 266 -3.43 -5.67 16.69
N LEU A 267 -2.99 -6.91 16.92
CA LEU A 267 -1.85 -7.19 17.80
C LEU A 267 -0.55 -6.55 17.28
N LEU A 268 -0.32 -6.56 15.97
CA LEU A 268 0.81 -5.84 15.36
C LEU A 268 0.77 -4.35 15.71
N TYR A 269 -0.41 -3.74 15.59
CA TYR A 269 -0.62 -2.32 15.88
C TYR A 269 -0.43 -1.97 17.36
N ASP A 270 -0.88 -2.85 18.26
CA ASP A 270 -0.83 -2.62 19.70
C ASP A 270 0.57 -2.90 20.28
N MET A 271 1.28 -3.91 19.75
CA MET A 271 2.52 -4.41 20.35
C MET A 271 3.79 -3.88 19.69
N SER A 272 3.71 -3.36 18.45
CA SER A 272 4.87 -2.78 17.78
C SER A 272 4.92 -1.26 17.98
N PRO A 273 6.04 -0.71 18.53
CA PRO A 273 6.23 0.73 18.63
C PRO A 273 6.11 1.46 17.29
N CYS A 274 6.45 0.82 16.17
CA CYS A 274 6.36 1.42 14.83
C CYS A 274 4.93 1.78 14.42
N PHE A 275 3.94 1.04 14.89
CA PHE A 275 2.54 1.24 14.52
C PHE A 275 1.81 2.03 15.62
N MET A 276 2.04 1.69 16.89
CA MET A 276 1.50 2.43 18.03
C MET A 276 1.89 3.92 17.99
N LEU A 277 3.15 4.23 17.70
CA LEU A 277 3.59 5.64 17.58
C LEU A 277 2.99 6.35 16.38
N GLY A 278 2.62 5.62 15.31
CA GLY A 278 1.86 6.19 14.18
C GLY A 278 0.48 6.67 14.61
N PHE A 279 -0.26 5.87 15.40
CA PHE A 279 -1.53 6.30 15.99
C PHE A 279 -1.36 7.47 16.98
N MET A 280 -0.27 7.48 17.75
CA MET A 280 0.03 8.59 18.65
C MET A 280 0.33 9.88 17.88
N ALA A 281 1.10 9.80 16.78
CA ALA A 281 1.37 10.91 15.89
C ALA A 281 0.08 11.46 15.26
N ALA A 282 -0.82 10.59 14.84
CA ALA A 282 -2.15 10.97 14.35
C ALA A 282 -2.92 11.78 15.40
N ASN A 283 -2.99 11.31 16.64
CA ASN A 283 -3.69 12.04 17.70
C ASN A 283 -3.05 13.40 18.01
N LEU A 284 -1.72 13.47 18.05
CA LEU A 284 -1.02 14.73 18.26
C LEU A 284 -1.29 15.72 17.12
N ALA A 285 -1.32 15.25 15.87
CA ALA A 285 -1.67 16.06 14.71
C ALA A 285 -3.13 16.56 14.76
N ILE A 286 -4.06 15.72 15.21
CA ILE A 286 -5.47 16.12 15.46
C ILE A 286 -5.53 17.22 16.50
N LEU A 287 -4.84 17.05 17.64
CA LEU A 287 -4.78 18.05 18.70
C LEU A 287 -4.19 19.37 18.19
N GLU A 288 -3.06 19.34 17.49
CA GLU A 288 -2.46 20.55 16.93
C GLU A 288 -3.37 21.24 15.93
N ALA A 289 -4.01 20.49 15.03
CA ALA A 289 -4.92 21.08 14.07
C ALA A 289 -6.16 21.68 14.74
N THR A 290 -6.76 21.01 15.72
CA THR A 290 -8.05 21.40 16.32
C THR A 290 -7.92 22.43 17.44
N LEU A 291 -6.75 22.53 18.07
CA LEU A 291 -6.49 23.44 19.19
C LEU A 291 -5.65 24.66 18.82
N ASP A 292 -5.23 24.80 17.54
CA ASP A 292 -4.44 25.94 17.06
C ASP A 292 -5.17 27.27 17.32
N GLU A 293 -4.59 28.10 18.20
CA GLU A 293 -5.19 29.35 18.70
C GLU A 293 -5.20 30.51 17.68
N SER A 294 -4.56 30.31 16.53
CA SER A 294 -4.52 31.32 15.46
C SER A 294 -5.91 31.64 14.88
N ASP A 295 -6.86 30.71 14.95
CA ASP A 295 -8.25 30.91 14.50
C ASP A 295 -9.17 31.51 15.58
N THR A 296 -8.76 31.54 16.85
CA THR A 296 -9.57 32.06 17.97
C THR A 296 -9.61 33.59 18.08
N LYS A 297 -8.86 34.33 17.24
CA LYS A 297 -8.88 35.80 17.28
C LYS A 297 -9.98 36.44 16.43
N SER A 298 -10.71 35.68 15.60
CA SER A 298 -11.69 36.26 14.67
C SER A 298 -13.15 36.10 15.09
N ASP A 299 -13.53 35.06 15.84
CA ASP A 299 -14.93 34.81 16.16
C ASP A 299 -15.13 34.50 17.65
N ASN A 300 -16.07 35.19 18.29
CA ASN A 300 -16.62 34.91 19.63
C ASN A 300 -17.29 33.51 19.74
N ASN A 301 -17.07 32.60 18.78
CA ASN A 301 -17.72 31.31 18.70
C ASN A 301 -16.81 30.17 19.13
N ASN A 302 -17.41 29.23 19.85
CA ASN A 302 -16.83 28.10 20.56
C ASN A 302 -16.16 27.01 19.70
N ARG A 303 -15.77 27.33 18.45
CA ARG A 303 -15.51 26.40 17.34
C ARG A 303 -14.34 25.42 17.58
N GLY A 304 -13.37 25.77 18.42
CA GLY A 304 -12.22 24.93 18.76
C GLY A 304 -12.51 23.78 19.74
N ASN A 305 -13.68 23.75 20.38
CA ASN A 305 -13.99 22.75 21.40
C ASN A 305 -14.85 21.58 20.94
N LYS A 306 -15.36 21.63 19.70
CA LYS A 306 -16.19 20.59 19.11
C LYS A 306 -15.42 19.91 17.99
N ILE A 307 -15.01 18.68 18.20
CA ILE A 307 -14.20 17.88 17.27
C ILE A 307 -15.07 16.77 16.73
N HIS A 308 -15.12 16.62 15.40
CA HIS A 308 -15.77 15.48 14.76
C HIS A 308 -14.75 14.70 13.95
N VAL A 309 -14.44 13.48 14.37
CA VAL A 309 -13.54 12.59 13.65
C VAL A 309 -14.33 11.59 12.82
N ILE A 310 -14.05 11.52 11.53
CA ILE A 310 -14.50 10.45 10.63
C ILE A 310 -13.35 9.45 10.50
N ASP A 311 -13.62 8.19 10.80
CA ASP A 311 -12.65 7.11 10.72
C ASP A 311 -13.13 6.00 9.79
N PHE A 312 -12.28 5.59 8.85
CA PHE A 312 -12.58 4.56 7.84
C PHE A 312 -12.14 3.14 8.23
N ASP A 313 -11.42 2.99 9.34
CA ASP A 313 -11.07 1.71 9.95
C ASP A 313 -10.66 1.86 11.43
N ILE A 314 -11.65 2.10 12.29
CA ILE A 314 -11.43 2.42 13.70
C ILE A 314 -10.79 1.29 14.54
N GLY A 315 -10.66 0.08 13.97
CA GLY A 315 -10.11 -1.08 14.69
C GLY A 315 -10.84 -1.34 16.02
N GLN A 316 -10.09 -1.48 17.12
CA GLN A 316 -10.67 -1.61 18.47
C GLN A 316 -10.88 -0.27 19.21
N GLY A 317 -10.68 0.86 18.54
CA GLY A 317 -10.83 2.20 19.12
C GLY A 317 -9.70 2.65 20.06
N GLY A 318 -8.62 1.86 20.20
CA GLY A 318 -7.50 2.16 21.10
C GLY A 318 -6.86 3.52 20.87
N GLN A 319 -6.72 3.94 19.60
CA GLN A 319 -6.25 5.29 19.24
C GLN A 319 -7.06 6.37 19.98
N TYR A 320 -8.39 6.25 20.00
CA TYR A 320 -9.27 7.29 20.52
C TYR A 320 -9.31 7.34 22.04
N VAL A 321 -9.00 6.24 22.74
CA VAL A 321 -8.77 6.28 24.19
C VAL A 321 -7.68 7.30 24.50
N TYR A 322 -6.54 7.24 23.81
CA TYR A 322 -5.45 8.21 24.02
C TYR A 322 -5.84 9.64 23.66
N LEU A 323 -6.63 9.84 22.59
CA LEU A 323 -7.12 11.17 22.22
C LEU A 323 -8.02 11.76 23.33
N LEU A 324 -8.95 10.97 23.88
CA LEU A 324 -9.85 11.40 24.95
C LEU A 324 -9.08 11.81 26.21
N HIS A 325 -8.09 11.00 26.64
CA HIS A 325 -7.21 11.33 27.76
C HIS A 325 -6.40 12.60 27.52
N ALA A 326 -5.87 12.76 26.31
CA ALA A 326 -5.09 13.94 25.94
C ALA A 326 -5.94 15.23 25.91
N LEU A 327 -7.21 15.14 25.48
CA LEU A 327 -8.16 16.25 25.56
C LEU A 327 -8.55 16.56 27.00
N ALA A 328 -8.81 15.53 27.82
CA ALA A 328 -9.13 15.69 29.24
C ALA A 328 -8.04 16.44 30.01
N ALA A 329 -6.76 16.11 29.76
CA ALA A 329 -5.62 16.77 30.38
C ALA A 329 -5.48 18.27 30.01
N ARG A 330 -6.17 18.73 28.95
CA ARG A 330 -6.15 20.11 28.46
C ARG A 330 -7.43 20.89 28.79
N GLN A 331 -8.34 20.31 29.58
CA GLN A 331 -9.58 20.98 29.97
C GLN A 331 -9.30 22.10 30.97
N ASN A 332 -9.02 23.31 30.47
CA ASN A 332 -8.83 24.51 31.29
C ASN A 332 -10.18 25.16 31.65
N GLY A 333 -11.08 24.38 32.26
CA GLY A 333 -12.42 24.85 32.67
C GLY A 333 -13.50 24.82 31.57
N LYS A 334 -13.16 24.28 30.40
CA LYS A 334 -14.05 24.18 29.24
C LYS A 334 -14.05 22.75 28.68
N SER A 335 -15.21 22.10 28.69
CA SER A 335 -15.33 20.72 28.21
C SER A 335 -15.15 20.62 26.70
N PHE A 336 -14.47 19.56 26.25
CA PHE A 336 -14.43 19.17 24.85
C PHE A 336 -15.66 18.35 24.49
N ILE A 337 -16.20 18.58 23.30
CA ILE A 337 -17.24 17.76 22.68
C ILE A 337 -16.60 16.99 21.53
N VAL A 338 -16.55 15.67 21.65
CA VAL A 338 -15.93 14.79 20.67
C VAL A 338 -17.01 13.90 20.06
N LYS A 339 -17.17 13.99 18.75
CA LYS A 339 -17.99 13.10 17.95
C LYS A 339 -17.08 12.21 17.12
N ILE A 340 -17.30 10.90 17.14
CA ILE A 340 -16.60 9.96 16.25
C ILE A 340 -17.63 9.26 15.38
N THR A 341 -17.46 9.37 14.07
CA THR A 341 -18.23 8.63 13.07
C THR A 341 -17.34 7.57 12.45
N ALA A 342 -17.60 6.30 12.77
CA ALA A 342 -16.93 5.16 12.17
C ALA A 342 -17.67 4.71 10.91
N VAL A 343 -16.96 4.65 9.78
CA VAL A 343 -17.47 4.10 8.53
C VAL A 343 -17.39 2.57 8.59
N ALA A 344 -18.56 1.94 8.56
CA ALA A 344 -18.72 0.51 8.67
C ALA A 344 -18.78 -0.17 7.31
N ASP A 345 -18.22 -1.38 7.25
CA ASP A 345 -18.65 -2.40 6.30
C ASP A 345 -19.85 -3.18 6.87
N ASN A 346 -20.56 -3.93 6.01
CA ASN A 346 -21.76 -4.69 6.42
C ASN A 346 -21.46 -5.74 7.53
N SER A 347 -20.21 -6.20 7.64
CA SER A 347 -19.79 -7.25 8.60
C SER A 347 -19.38 -6.73 9.98
N SER A 348 -19.26 -5.42 10.18
CA SER A 348 -18.61 -4.85 11.37
C SER A 348 -19.54 -4.23 12.42
N GLN A 349 -20.85 -4.23 12.21
CA GLN A 349 -21.81 -3.51 13.07
C GLN A 349 -21.75 -3.92 14.56
N GLU A 350 -21.68 -5.22 14.85
CA GLU A 350 -21.59 -5.71 16.24
C GLU A 350 -20.29 -5.26 16.91
N ARG A 351 -19.16 -5.36 16.19
CA ARG A 351 -17.85 -4.90 16.66
C ARG A 351 -17.87 -3.40 16.94
N LEU A 352 -18.40 -2.60 16.01
CA LEU A 352 -18.44 -1.14 16.15
C LEU A 352 -19.35 -0.70 17.29
N THR A 353 -20.43 -1.44 17.56
CA THR A 353 -21.27 -1.20 18.75
C THR A 353 -20.47 -1.40 20.05
N LYS A 354 -19.67 -2.47 20.13
CA LYS A 354 -18.78 -2.72 21.29
C LYS A 354 -17.73 -1.63 21.44
N VAL A 355 -17.10 -1.20 20.35
CA VAL A 355 -16.11 -0.10 20.33
C VAL A 355 -16.74 1.22 20.78
N GLY A 356 -17.88 1.59 20.22
CA GLY A 356 -18.60 2.82 20.59
C GLY A 356 -18.99 2.85 22.06
N ASN A 357 -19.47 1.72 22.61
CA ASN A 357 -19.77 1.59 24.03
C ASN A 357 -18.53 1.75 24.91
N ALA A 358 -17.41 1.10 24.54
CA ALA A 358 -16.15 1.21 25.29
C ALA A 358 -15.62 2.65 25.30
N LEU A 359 -15.62 3.34 24.15
CA LEU A 359 -15.19 4.73 24.04
C LEU A 359 -16.12 5.69 24.80
N THR A 360 -17.43 5.44 24.79
CA THR A 360 -18.41 6.23 25.56
C THR A 360 -18.16 6.10 27.06
N GLN A 361 -17.90 4.88 27.54
CA GLN A 361 -17.56 4.65 28.94
C GLN A 361 -16.25 5.34 29.31
N GLU A 362 -15.25 5.28 28.45
CA GLU A 362 -13.95 5.91 28.69
C GLU A 362 -14.05 7.43 28.71
N ALA A 363 -14.75 8.04 27.75
CA ALA A 363 -15.00 9.48 27.72
C ALA A 363 -15.70 9.97 28.99
N LYS A 364 -16.66 9.20 29.51
CA LYS A 364 -17.34 9.50 30.78
C LYS A 364 -16.38 9.50 31.97
N LYS A 365 -15.41 8.56 32.02
CA LYS A 365 -14.42 8.51 33.11
C LYS A 365 -13.52 9.73 33.13
N VAL A 366 -13.12 10.23 31.95
CA VAL A 366 -12.20 11.37 31.81
C VAL A 366 -12.91 12.73 31.67
N GLY A 367 -14.24 12.76 31.77
CA GLY A 367 -15.02 14.00 31.74
C GLY A 367 -15.08 14.68 30.37
N VAL A 368 -15.03 13.92 29.27
CA VAL A 368 -15.19 14.45 27.89
C VAL A 368 -16.62 14.19 27.41
N CYS A 369 -17.28 15.21 26.86
CA CYS A 369 -18.59 15.04 26.22
C CYS A 369 -18.39 14.26 24.91
N PHE A 370 -19.06 13.11 24.76
CA PHE A 370 -18.76 12.19 23.67
C PHE A 370 -20.01 11.65 22.98
N ALA A 371 -19.94 11.55 21.65
CA ALA A 371 -20.93 10.90 20.82
C ALA A 371 -20.24 9.95 19.84
N PHE A 372 -20.80 8.75 19.67
CA PHE A 372 -20.34 7.77 18.70
C PHE A 372 -21.44 7.46 17.69
N LYS A 373 -21.10 7.48 16.40
CA LYS A 373 -22.00 7.13 15.31
C LYS A 373 -21.33 6.09 14.42
N THR A 374 -22.14 5.16 13.93
CA THR A 374 -21.74 4.23 12.87
C THR A 374 -22.50 4.59 11.61
N VAL A 375 -21.81 4.62 10.47
CA VAL A 375 -22.43 4.87 9.16
C VAL A 375 -21.99 3.81 8.17
N THR A 376 -22.94 3.24 7.42
CA THR A 376 -22.63 2.33 6.32
C THR A 376 -22.65 3.11 5.02
N ILE A 377 -21.54 3.10 4.29
CA ILE A 377 -21.44 3.76 2.99
C ILE A 377 -21.34 2.68 1.92
N LEU A 378 -22.40 2.53 1.13
CA LEU A 378 -22.47 1.51 0.08
C LEU A 378 -21.73 1.94 -1.19
N LYS A 379 -21.75 3.24 -1.50
CA LYS A 379 -21.02 3.84 -2.62
C LYS A 379 -20.30 5.09 -2.16
N LEU A 380 -19.10 5.32 -2.68
CA LEU A 380 -18.33 6.53 -2.37
C LEU A 380 -19.06 7.82 -2.76
N GLY A 381 -19.96 7.76 -3.75
CA GLY A 381 -20.83 8.88 -4.12
C GLY A 381 -21.82 9.30 -3.02
N ASP A 382 -22.11 8.43 -2.05
CA ASP A 382 -23.03 8.71 -0.93
C ASP A 382 -22.30 9.36 0.26
N LEU A 383 -20.98 9.59 0.14
CA LEU A 383 -20.18 10.28 1.16
C LEU A 383 -20.48 11.79 1.12
N THR A 384 -21.40 12.24 1.96
CA THR A 384 -21.77 13.66 2.12
C THR A 384 -21.70 14.06 3.59
N ARG A 385 -21.69 15.36 3.86
CA ARG A 385 -21.69 15.89 5.23
C ARG A 385 -22.92 15.42 5.99
N GLU A 386 -24.07 15.32 5.32
CA GLU A 386 -25.34 14.91 5.91
C GLU A 386 -25.33 13.42 6.28
N SER A 387 -24.83 12.55 5.39
CA SER A 387 -24.75 11.10 5.67
C SER A 387 -23.80 10.82 6.85
N LEU A 388 -22.71 11.57 6.93
CA LEU A 388 -21.76 11.54 8.05
C LEU A 388 -22.27 12.23 9.32
N GLY A 389 -23.38 12.98 9.25
CA GLY A 389 -23.91 13.74 10.38
C GLY A 389 -23.00 14.87 10.83
N CYS A 390 -22.30 15.51 9.88
CA CYS A 390 -21.45 16.66 10.16
C CYS A 390 -22.29 17.91 10.49
N GLU A 391 -21.77 18.73 11.38
CA GLU A 391 -22.39 19.99 11.82
C GLU A 391 -21.54 21.19 11.38
N PRO A 392 -22.14 22.38 11.15
CA PRO A 392 -21.39 23.54 10.64
C PRO A 392 -20.40 24.15 11.65
N ASP A 393 -20.58 23.92 12.94
CA ASP A 393 -19.82 24.54 14.05
C ASP A 393 -18.69 23.64 14.59
N GLU A 394 -18.47 22.47 14.01
CA GLU A 394 -17.45 21.52 14.44
C GLU A 394 -16.17 21.58 13.60
N SER A 395 -15.05 21.24 14.22
CA SER A 395 -13.80 20.96 13.54
C SER A 395 -13.81 19.54 12.99
N LEU A 396 -14.08 19.42 11.70
CA LEU A 396 -14.11 18.13 11.00
C LEU A 396 -12.69 17.60 10.76
N VAL A 397 -12.46 16.36 11.16
CA VAL A 397 -11.20 15.63 11.04
C VAL A 397 -11.49 14.34 10.28
N VAL A 398 -10.63 13.97 9.33
CA VAL A 398 -10.69 12.64 8.71
C VAL A 398 -9.42 11.89 9.02
N ASN A 399 -9.55 10.66 9.54
CA ASN A 399 -8.43 9.80 9.92
C ASN A 399 -8.34 8.59 8.99
N PHE A 400 -7.25 8.51 8.23
CA PHE A 400 -6.85 7.35 7.45
C PHE A 400 -5.63 6.69 8.09
N ALA A 401 -5.87 5.83 9.07
CA ALA A 401 -4.82 5.03 9.69
C ALA A 401 -4.84 3.60 9.14
N PHE A 402 -3.81 3.23 8.37
CA PHE A 402 -3.60 1.92 7.77
C PHE A 402 -4.82 1.40 6.99
N LYS A 403 -5.44 2.27 6.18
CA LYS A 403 -6.67 1.97 5.45
C LYS A 403 -6.45 1.90 3.94
N LEU A 404 -5.74 2.86 3.37
CA LEU A 404 -5.77 3.12 1.94
C LEU A 404 -4.95 2.08 1.15
N TYR A 405 -3.93 1.48 1.75
CA TYR A 405 -3.07 0.50 1.08
C TYR A 405 -3.81 -0.77 0.59
N ARG A 406 -4.97 -1.12 1.15
CA ARG A 406 -5.80 -2.26 0.66
C ARG A 406 -6.89 -1.85 -0.31
N MET A 407 -7.10 -0.54 -0.50
CA MET A 407 -8.12 -0.03 -1.39
C MET A 407 -7.64 -0.18 -2.84
N ALA A 408 -8.51 -0.69 -3.72
CA ALA A 408 -8.20 -0.83 -5.14
C ALA A 408 -7.87 0.53 -5.76
N ASP A 409 -6.85 0.55 -6.61
CA ASP A 409 -6.37 1.73 -7.32
C ASP A 409 -6.52 1.55 -8.84
N GLU A 410 -5.94 2.46 -9.61
CA GLU A 410 -5.93 2.43 -11.08
C GLU A 410 -5.34 1.14 -11.68
N SER A 411 -4.49 0.42 -10.95
CA SER A 411 -3.89 -0.84 -11.42
C SER A 411 -4.83 -2.05 -11.27
N VAL A 412 -5.94 -1.89 -10.53
CA VAL A 412 -6.89 -2.96 -10.21
C VAL A 412 -8.27 -2.71 -10.82
N SER A 413 -8.72 -1.45 -10.81
CA SER A 413 -10.01 -1.03 -11.38
C SER A 413 -9.91 0.36 -11.99
N THR A 414 -10.55 0.55 -13.15
CA THR A 414 -10.71 1.86 -13.80
C THR A 414 -11.48 2.86 -12.93
N ASP A 415 -12.31 2.36 -12.01
CA ASP A 415 -13.06 3.21 -11.06
C ASP A 415 -12.15 3.90 -10.04
N ASN A 416 -10.93 3.37 -9.82
CA ASN A 416 -9.93 3.85 -8.87
C ASN A 416 -10.56 4.39 -7.56
N PRO A 417 -11.21 3.51 -6.77
CA PRO A 417 -11.97 3.94 -5.60
C PRO A 417 -11.07 4.59 -4.54
N ARG A 418 -9.76 4.26 -4.50
CA ARG A 418 -8.77 4.91 -3.64
C ARG A 418 -8.71 6.43 -3.88
N ASP A 419 -8.50 6.85 -5.12
CA ASP A 419 -8.38 8.28 -5.44
C ASP A 419 -9.75 8.98 -5.45
N GLU A 420 -10.82 8.28 -5.82
CA GLU A 420 -12.19 8.78 -5.67
C GLU A 420 -12.50 9.11 -4.20
N LEU A 421 -12.13 8.24 -3.26
CA LEU A 421 -12.33 8.49 -1.83
C LEU A 421 -11.59 9.75 -1.37
N LEU A 422 -10.34 9.94 -1.80
CA LEU A 422 -9.57 11.14 -1.47
C LEU A 422 -10.27 12.41 -1.99
N ARG A 423 -10.72 12.42 -3.24
CA ARG A 423 -11.46 13.55 -3.82
C ARG A 423 -12.79 13.82 -3.09
N ARG A 424 -13.53 12.77 -2.71
CA ARG A 424 -14.76 12.92 -1.93
C ARG A 424 -14.49 13.51 -0.55
N VAL A 425 -13.45 13.03 0.14
CA VAL A 425 -13.03 13.58 1.43
C VAL A 425 -12.61 15.04 1.30
N LYS A 426 -11.90 15.43 0.22
CA LYS A 426 -11.58 16.85 -0.02
C LYS A 426 -12.86 17.68 -0.13
N GLY A 427 -13.87 17.17 -0.83
CA GLY A 427 -15.19 17.80 -0.96
C GLY A 427 -15.96 18.00 0.36
N LEU A 428 -15.63 17.24 1.43
CA LEU A 428 -16.23 17.46 2.76
C LEU A 428 -15.71 18.75 3.43
N GLY A 429 -14.57 19.28 2.97
CA GLY A 429 -13.88 20.42 3.58
C GLY A 429 -13.42 20.15 5.02
N PRO A 430 -12.68 19.05 5.29
CA PRO A 430 -12.15 18.79 6.62
C PRO A 430 -11.11 19.85 7.02
N ARG A 431 -11.04 20.15 8.32
CA ARG A 431 -10.01 21.01 8.90
C ARG A 431 -8.63 20.37 8.80
N VAL A 432 -8.57 19.04 8.96
CA VAL A 432 -7.36 18.25 8.75
C VAL A 432 -7.72 16.84 8.32
N VAL A 433 -6.92 16.28 7.41
CA VAL A 433 -6.88 14.85 7.10
C VAL A 433 -5.59 14.27 7.61
N ILE A 434 -5.68 13.20 8.38
CA ILE A 434 -4.54 12.46 8.90
C ILE A 434 -4.34 11.22 8.04
N LEU A 435 -3.10 10.98 7.63
CA LEU A 435 -2.70 9.78 6.90
C LEU A 435 -1.57 9.08 7.66
N VAL A 436 -1.82 7.84 8.09
CA VAL A 436 -0.82 6.94 8.67
C VAL A 436 -0.75 5.68 7.81
N GLU A 437 0.40 5.40 7.21
CA GLU A 437 0.57 4.29 6.29
C GLU A 437 1.91 3.58 6.47
N GLN A 438 1.99 2.36 5.94
CA GLN A 438 3.22 1.56 5.89
C GLN A 438 4.18 2.09 4.82
N GLU A 439 5.46 2.24 5.14
CA GLU A 439 6.49 2.76 4.23
C GLU A 439 7.14 1.64 3.40
N MET A 440 6.44 1.17 2.38
CA MET A 440 6.89 0.03 1.58
C MET A 440 6.44 0.13 0.11
N ASN A 441 7.35 -0.08 -0.85
CA ASN A 441 7.04 -0.02 -2.28
C ASN A 441 6.59 -1.37 -2.88
N THR A 442 5.42 -1.89 -2.48
CA THR A 442 4.88 -3.16 -3.03
C THR A 442 3.77 -2.99 -4.06
N ASN A 443 3.26 -1.78 -4.28
CA ASN A 443 2.15 -1.58 -5.21
C ASN A 443 2.58 -1.54 -6.69
N THR A 444 3.35 -0.51 -7.08
CA THR A 444 3.70 -0.27 -8.50
C THR A 444 5.03 -0.89 -8.91
N ALA A 445 5.74 -1.53 -7.97
CA ALA A 445 7.06 -2.09 -8.24
C ALA A 445 6.94 -3.45 -8.97
N PRO A 446 7.86 -3.75 -9.91
CA PRO A 446 7.92 -5.05 -10.56
C PRO A 446 8.28 -6.15 -9.54
N PHE A 447 8.03 -7.41 -9.90
CA PHE A 447 8.18 -8.56 -9.00
C PHE A 447 9.51 -8.59 -8.23
N MET A 448 10.65 -8.45 -8.92
CA MET A 448 11.97 -8.47 -8.29
C MET A 448 12.19 -7.33 -7.28
N ALA A 449 11.71 -6.13 -7.60
CA ALA A 449 11.78 -4.99 -6.70
C ALA A 449 10.89 -5.21 -5.48
N ARG A 450 9.69 -5.79 -5.64
CA ARG A 450 8.83 -6.16 -4.51
C ARG A 450 9.50 -7.19 -3.62
N VAL A 451 10.16 -8.21 -4.18
CA VAL A 451 10.86 -9.22 -3.37
C VAL A 451 11.95 -8.57 -2.51
N THR A 452 12.77 -7.70 -3.11
CA THR A 452 13.84 -7.00 -2.39
C THR A 452 13.27 -6.11 -1.28
N GLU A 453 12.20 -5.38 -1.61
CA GLU A 453 11.53 -4.46 -0.70
C GLU A 453 10.91 -5.19 0.50
N THR A 454 10.18 -6.28 0.26
CA THR A 454 9.58 -7.08 1.33
C THR A 454 10.64 -7.80 2.16
N CYS A 455 11.80 -8.17 1.60
CA CYS A 455 12.92 -8.73 2.37
C CYS A 455 13.41 -7.72 3.41
N SER A 456 13.57 -6.45 2.99
CA SER A 456 14.00 -5.38 3.89
C SER A 456 12.93 -5.06 4.93
N TYR A 457 11.67 -4.91 4.51
CA TYR A 457 10.59 -4.46 5.38
C TYR A 457 10.20 -5.50 6.43
N TYR A 458 9.88 -6.73 6.03
CA TYR A 458 9.50 -7.79 6.97
C TYR A 458 10.69 -8.29 7.79
N GLY A 459 11.91 -8.24 7.23
CA GLY A 459 13.14 -8.49 8.00
C GLY A 459 13.25 -7.56 9.20
N ALA A 460 13.10 -6.25 8.98
CA ALA A 460 13.12 -5.26 10.04
C ALA A 460 12.01 -5.48 11.09
N LEU A 461 10.81 -5.89 10.67
CA LEU A 461 9.72 -6.22 11.61
C LEU A 461 10.04 -7.45 12.47
N PHE A 462 10.48 -8.55 11.87
CA PHE A 462 10.84 -9.77 12.61
C PHE A 462 12.02 -9.54 13.56
N ASP A 463 13.02 -8.76 13.14
CA ASP A 463 14.13 -8.37 13.99
C ASP A 463 13.67 -7.49 15.16
N SER A 464 12.74 -6.56 14.93
CA SER A 464 12.17 -5.73 16.00
C SER A 464 11.41 -6.54 17.06
N PHE A 465 10.71 -7.60 16.64
CA PHE A 465 10.03 -8.51 17.57
C PHE A 465 10.98 -9.47 18.26
N GLU A 466 12.09 -9.86 17.61
CA GLU A 466 13.17 -10.62 18.26
C GLU A 466 13.81 -9.85 19.41
N ALA A 467 13.95 -8.53 19.26
CA ALA A 467 14.51 -7.67 20.29
C ALA A 467 13.52 -7.31 21.41
N THR A 468 12.22 -7.28 21.14
CA THR A 468 11.21 -6.75 22.08
C THR A 468 10.33 -7.81 22.73
N MET A 469 10.18 -8.99 22.12
CA MET A 469 9.27 -10.04 22.58
C MET A 469 10.01 -11.37 22.78
N LYS A 470 9.62 -12.13 23.81
CA LYS A 470 10.13 -13.48 24.02
C LYS A 470 9.69 -14.42 22.89
N ARG A 471 10.47 -15.47 22.62
CA ARG A 471 10.18 -16.42 21.52
C ARG A 471 8.96 -17.32 21.78
N ASP A 472 8.65 -17.59 23.04
CA ASP A 472 7.50 -18.39 23.48
C ASP A 472 6.23 -17.55 23.67
N ASN A 473 6.28 -16.25 23.40
CA ASN A 473 5.11 -15.39 23.48
C ASN A 473 4.12 -15.75 22.34
N SER A 474 2.89 -16.12 22.72
CA SER A 474 1.85 -16.55 21.77
C SER A 474 1.30 -15.41 20.90
N GLU A 475 1.30 -14.17 21.38
CA GLU A 475 0.89 -12.99 20.61
C GLU A 475 1.90 -12.71 19.51
N ARG A 476 3.20 -12.85 19.80
CA ARG A 476 4.27 -12.76 18.80
C ARG A 476 4.05 -13.74 17.65
N VAL A 477 3.77 -15.01 17.97
CA VAL A 477 3.51 -16.03 16.94
C VAL A 477 2.35 -15.62 16.04
N LYS A 478 1.24 -15.14 16.63
CA LYS A 478 0.09 -14.64 15.85
C LYS A 478 0.46 -13.45 14.96
N ILE A 479 1.26 -12.51 15.47
CA ILE A 479 1.74 -11.36 14.69
C ILE A 479 2.60 -11.84 13.51
N GLU A 480 3.58 -12.71 13.76
CA GLU A 480 4.48 -13.24 12.72
C GLU A 480 3.70 -14.03 11.65
N GLU A 481 2.68 -14.81 12.02
CA GLU A 481 1.76 -15.46 11.07
C GLU A 481 0.97 -14.44 10.24
N GLY A 482 0.50 -13.35 10.87
CA GLY A 482 -0.17 -12.25 10.20
C GLY A 482 0.71 -11.56 9.17
N LEU A 483 1.96 -11.25 9.54
CA LEU A 483 2.98 -10.71 8.65
C LEU A 483 3.31 -11.67 7.51
N GLY A 484 3.38 -12.97 7.80
CA GLY A 484 3.57 -14.03 6.82
C GLY A 484 2.49 -14.03 5.73
N ARG A 485 1.21 -13.88 6.12
CA ARG A 485 0.09 -13.73 5.17
C ARG A 485 0.25 -12.48 4.29
N LYS A 486 0.64 -11.35 4.87
CA LYS A 486 0.85 -10.09 4.13
C LYS A 486 2.01 -10.18 3.12
N LEU A 487 3.12 -10.80 3.56
CA LEU A 487 4.27 -11.10 2.72
C LEU A 487 3.88 -12.02 1.56
N GLY A 488 3.18 -13.11 1.87
CA GLY A 488 2.69 -14.07 0.89
C GLY A 488 1.87 -13.41 -0.21
N ASN A 489 0.93 -12.53 0.15
CA ASN A 489 0.13 -11.81 -0.82
C ASN A 489 0.94 -10.80 -1.65
N SER A 490 1.85 -10.05 -1.03
CA SER A 490 2.68 -9.04 -1.71
C SER A 490 3.59 -9.65 -2.79
N VAL A 491 4.07 -10.88 -2.56
CA VAL A 491 5.05 -11.56 -3.40
C VAL A 491 4.40 -12.55 -4.37
N ALA A 492 3.46 -13.37 -3.92
CA ALA A 492 2.90 -14.46 -4.72
C ALA A 492 1.79 -14.02 -5.67
N CYS A 493 1.02 -12.98 -5.30
CA CYS A 493 -0.19 -12.58 -6.02
C CYS A 493 0.06 -11.44 -7.02
N GLU A 494 -0.82 -11.38 -8.03
CA GLU A 494 -0.88 -10.31 -9.03
C GLU A 494 -2.33 -9.87 -9.24
N GLY A 495 -2.55 -8.78 -9.98
CA GLY A 495 -3.89 -8.31 -10.34
C GLY A 495 -4.78 -8.11 -9.12
N ARG A 496 -6.04 -8.57 -9.20
CA ARG A 496 -7.04 -8.39 -8.13
C ARG A 496 -6.75 -9.20 -6.86
N ASP A 497 -6.00 -10.30 -6.99
CA ASP A 497 -5.67 -11.16 -5.87
C ASP A 497 -4.57 -10.56 -4.98
N ARG A 498 -3.76 -9.63 -5.51
CA ARG A 498 -2.84 -8.84 -4.69
C ARG A 498 -3.58 -7.68 -4.05
N VAL A 499 -3.76 -7.74 -2.74
CA VAL A 499 -4.50 -6.74 -1.95
C VAL A 499 -3.59 -5.94 -1.02
N GLU A 500 -2.42 -6.46 -0.65
CA GLU A 500 -1.43 -5.77 0.20
C GLU A 500 -0.57 -4.80 -0.65
N ARG A 501 -1.16 -3.66 -1.02
CA ARG A 501 -0.61 -2.70 -1.99
C ARG A 501 -0.07 -1.45 -1.31
N CYS A 502 0.99 -1.63 -0.53
CA CYS A 502 1.67 -0.51 0.14
C CYS A 502 2.37 0.40 -0.87
N GLU A 503 2.44 1.69 -0.53
CA GLU A 503 3.17 2.70 -1.27
C GLU A 503 4.11 3.46 -0.34
N VAL A 504 5.23 3.93 -0.90
CA VAL A 504 6.14 4.87 -0.21
C VAL A 504 5.47 6.22 -0.02
N PHE A 505 5.85 6.95 1.03
CA PHE A 505 5.26 8.24 1.37
C PHE A 505 5.30 9.24 0.21
N GLY A 506 6.36 9.22 -0.61
CA GLY A 506 6.45 10.04 -1.81
C GLY A 506 5.23 9.92 -2.74
N LYS A 507 4.69 8.72 -2.92
CA LYS A 507 3.50 8.47 -3.74
C LYS A 507 2.21 8.88 -3.05
N TRP A 508 2.09 8.61 -1.76
CA TRP A 508 0.98 9.12 -0.97
C TRP A 508 0.90 10.65 -1.04
N ARG A 509 2.04 11.35 -0.99
CA ARG A 509 2.05 12.80 -1.19
C ARG A 509 1.54 13.22 -2.56
N ALA A 510 1.94 12.52 -3.62
CA ALA A 510 1.44 12.78 -4.97
C ALA A 510 -0.08 12.56 -5.06
N ARG A 511 -0.60 11.44 -4.55
CA ARG A 511 -2.05 11.15 -4.52
C ARG A 511 -2.85 12.19 -3.74
N MET A 512 -2.36 12.57 -2.54
CA MET A 512 -2.98 13.62 -1.73
C MET A 512 -2.97 14.97 -2.45
N GLY A 513 -1.86 15.34 -3.08
CA GLY A 513 -1.75 16.57 -3.89
C GLY A 513 -2.70 16.58 -5.09
N MET A 514 -2.78 15.47 -5.84
CA MET A 514 -3.70 15.33 -6.98
C MET A 514 -5.18 15.40 -6.56
N ALA A 515 -5.51 14.97 -5.34
CA ALA A 515 -6.84 15.13 -4.77
C ALA A 515 -7.12 16.56 -4.24
N GLY A 516 -6.15 17.48 -4.32
CA GLY A 516 -6.27 18.87 -3.90
C GLY A 516 -5.90 19.14 -2.44
N PHE A 517 -5.21 18.22 -1.77
CA PHE A 517 -4.72 18.45 -0.42
C PHE A 517 -3.33 19.09 -0.40
N GLU A 518 -3.11 19.95 0.58
CA GLU A 518 -1.78 20.49 0.89
C GLU A 518 -1.22 19.82 2.14
N LEU A 519 0.07 19.45 2.10
CA LEU A 519 0.74 18.90 3.26
C LEU A 519 0.86 19.98 4.35
N LYS A 520 0.39 19.68 5.56
CA LYS A 520 0.67 20.46 6.77
C LYS A 520 1.79 19.76 7.54
N PRO A 521 3.03 20.29 7.52
CA PRO A 521 4.13 19.67 8.25
C PRO A 521 3.78 19.50 9.72
N LEU A 522 4.02 18.30 10.26
CA LEU A 522 3.86 18.03 11.69
C LEU A 522 4.88 18.85 12.48
N SER A 523 4.48 19.36 13.64
CA SER A 523 5.38 20.20 14.43
C SER A 523 6.54 19.40 15.03
N GLN A 524 7.63 20.09 15.34
CA GLN A 524 8.76 19.50 16.05
C GLN A 524 8.36 18.92 17.42
N ASN A 525 7.34 19.52 18.07
CA ASN A 525 6.81 19.05 19.34
C ASN A 525 6.14 17.67 19.21
N VAL A 526 5.51 17.35 18.07
CA VAL A 526 4.99 16.00 17.81
C VAL A 526 6.12 15.00 17.90
N SER A 527 7.18 15.19 17.11
CA SER A 527 8.26 14.22 17.01
C SER A 527 9.10 14.13 18.28
N GLU A 528 9.32 15.24 18.99
CA GLU A 528 9.93 15.24 20.31
C GLU A 528 9.12 14.46 21.33
N THR A 529 7.79 14.61 21.32
CA THR A 529 6.89 13.83 22.19
C THR A 529 6.98 12.33 21.88
N LEU A 530 6.98 11.95 20.60
CA LEU A 530 7.15 10.54 20.21
C LEU A 530 8.52 9.99 20.64
N LYS A 531 9.60 10.76 20.43
CA LYS A 531 10.96 10.38 20.85
C LYS A 531 11.06 10.21 22.37
N ALA A 532 10.44 11.10 23.14
CA ALA A 532 10.39 11.03 24.60
C ALA A 532 9.65 9.77 25.08
N LYS A 533 8.48 9.47 24.48
CA LYS A 533 7.72 8.25 24.75
C LYS A 533 8.54 7.00 24.44
N LEU A 534 9.19 6.98 23.28
CA LEU A 534 10.04 5.87 22.87
C LEU A 534 11.19 5.65 23.86
N THR A 535 11.85 6.72 24.30
CA THR A 535 12.98 6.66 25.25
C THR A 535 12.53 6.20 26.64
N ALA A 536 11.35 6.64 27.10
CA ALA A 536 10.80 6.25 28.40
C ALA A 536 10.50 4.75 28.48
N GLU A 537 10.02 4.16 27.38
CA GLU A 537 9.73 2.73 27.28
C GLU A 537 11.00 1.90 27.04
N ASN A 538 12.00 2.48 26.36
CA ASN A 538 13.18 1.77 25.89
C ASN A 538 14.49 2.19 26.57
N ARG A 539 14.64 1.79 27.84
CA ARG A 539 15.79 2.18 28.69
C ARG A 539 17.17 1.69 28.20
N VAL A 540 17.24 0.72 27.27
CA VAL A 540 18.51 0.06 26.84
C VAL A 540 18.77 0.21 25.33
N ASN A 541 17.96 1.01 24.62
CA ASN A 541 18.01 1.23 23.16
C ASN A 541 17.86 -0.05 22.30
N PRO A 542 16.63 -0.46 21.95
CA PRO A 542 16.39 -1.65 21.14
C PRO A 542 16.69 -1.43 19.64
N GLY A 543 16.62 -0.20 19.11
CA GLY A 543 16.83 0.07 17.67
C GLY A 543 15.70 0.84 16.97
N PHE A 544 14.64 1.23 17.68
CA PHE A 544 13.57 2.06 17.11
C PHE A 544 14.02 3.51 16.88
N THR A 545 13.50 4.13 15.83
CA THR A 545 13.82 5.51 15.45
C THR A 545 12.56 6.31 15.15
N VAL A 546 12.57 7.61 15.50
CA VAL A 546 11.57 8.58 15.09
C VAL A 546 12.29 9.76 14.42
N THR A 547 11.95 10.04 13.18
CA THR A 547 12.59 11.12 12.40
C THR A 547 11.55 11.96 11.67
N ASP A 548 11.81 13.26 11.59
CA ASP A 548 11.03 14.17 10.76
C ASP A 548 11.59 14.14 9.35
N GLN A 549 10.76 13.74 8.38
CA GLN A 549 11.18 13.69 6.99
C GLN A 549 10.03 14.13 6.11
N ASN A 550 10.32 15.01 5.14
CA ASN A 550 9.37 15.32 4.07
C ASN A 550 8.03 15.90 4.57
N GLY A 551 8.03 16.55 5.74
CA GLY A 551 6.83 17.09 6.43
C GLY A 551 5.97 16.05 7.17
N GLY A 552 6.34 14.77 7.12
CA GLY A 552 5.75 13.72 7.95
C GLY A 552 6.69 13.27 9.07
N VAL A 553 6.15 12.46 9.99
CA VAL A 553 6.92 11.79 11.03
C VAL A 553 7.07 10.32 10.63
N CYS A 554 8.32 9.89 10.48
CA CYS A 554 8.69 8.53 10.13
C CYS A 554 9.10 7.75 11.38
N ILE A 555 8.53 6.56 11.57
CA ILE A 555 8.89 5.63 12.63
C ILE A 555 9.52 4.39 12.02
N GLY A 556 10.65 3.94 12.56
CA GLY A 556 11.45 2.89 11.97
C GLY A 556 12.21 2.01 12.96
N TRP A 557 12.93 1.04 12.41
CA TRP A 557 13.78 0.08 13.10
C TRP A 557 15.13 -0.02 12.41
N MET A 558 16.23 0.17 13.16
CA MET A 558 17.62 0.07 12.67
C MET A 558 17.85 0.84 11.35
N GLY A 559 17.27 2.04 11.25
CA GLY A 559 17.39 2.91 10.07
C GLY A 559 16.39 2.62 8.95
N ARG A 560 15.60 1.54 9.01
CA ARG A 560 14.49 1.30 8.07
C ARG A 560 13.20 1.93 8.59
N THR A 561 12.68 2.93 7.90
CA THR A 561 11.32 3.44 8.15
C THR A 561 10.29 2.35 7.90
N LEU A 562 9.33 2.18 8.81
CA LEU A 562 8.27 1.18 8.70
C LEU A 562 6.88 1.83 8.59
N THR A 563 6.69 2.96 9.26
CA THR A 563 5.42 3.70 9.27
C THR A 563 5.70 5.18 9.03
N VAL A 564 4.82 5.86 8.31
CA VAL A 564 4.80 7.33 8.21
C VAL A 564 3.45 7.86 8.63
N ALA A 565 3.45 8.92 9.44
CA ALA A 565 2.28 9.72 9.78
C ALA A 565 2.41 11.13 9.20
N SER A 566 1.32 11.66 8.64
CA SER A 566 1.29 12.99 8.01
C SER A 566 -0.08 13.64 8.15
N ALA A 567 -0.12 14.98 8.07
CA ALA A 567 -1.35 15.78 8.17
C ALA A 567 -1.53 16.66 6.92
N TRP A 568 -2.78 16.88 6.54
CA TRP A 568 -3.15 17.49 5.26
C TRP A 568 -4.34 18.43 5.41
N ARG A 569 -4.45 19.46 4.56
CA ARG A 569 -5.56 20.44 4.55
C ARG A 569 -6.21 20.58 3.17
#